data_AF-A0A966T8I8-F1
#
_entry.id   AF-A0A966T8I8-F1
#
_cell.length_a   1.000
_cell.length_b   1.000
_cell.length_c   1.000
_cell.angle_alpha   90.00
_cell.angle_beta   90.00
_cell.angle_gamma   90.00
#
_symmetry.space_group_name_H-M   'P 1'
#
loop_
_entity.id
_entity.type
_entity.pdbx_description
1 polymer ?
#
loop_
_entity_poly.entity_id
_entity_poly.type
_entity_poly.pdbx_seq_one_letter_code
_entity_poly.pdbx_strand_id
1 'polypeptide(L)'
;MNLQQKSLATSRVLTHAQLLQTANSIANLQLKSGMIPWFENGHCDPWNHVETAMALDVMGLHENAFRAYQWLQNTQREDGAWSNYFNSDESIEDFKLDSNVCAYVGTGLWHHWLCNHDVDALRNFWPMLERAMTWVLQMRLTNGTILWAREEAQKPWNYALLTGCSSIRHALICAANIADTLKSPKPEWYEAAAKIDLAIRETPFVF
;
A
#
# COMPACT_ATOMS: atom_id res chain seq x y z
N MET A 1 -18.20 36.64 -3.33
CA MET A 1 -18.53 35.73 -2.22
C MET A 1 -18.72 36.56 -0.95
N ASN A 2 -19.90 36.52 -0.34
CA ASN A 2 -20.27 37.28 0.87
C ASN A 2 -19.51 36.73 2.11
N LEU A 3 -19.20 37.59 3.10
CA LEU A 3 -18.58 37.25 4.39
C LEU A 3 -19.23 36.03 5.11
N GLN A 4 -20.55 35.85 5.03
CA GLN A 4 -21.25 34.67 5.54
C GLN A 4 -20.91 33.38 4.78
N GLN A 5 -20.73 33.43 3.46
CA GLN A 5 -20.30 32.27 2.68
C GLN A 5 -18.83 31.91 2.94
N LYS A 6 -17.97 32.91 3.18
CA LYS A 6 -16.60 32.66 3.67
C LYS A 6 -16.60 32.02 5.06
N SER A 7 -17.42 32.52 5.98
CA SER A 7 -17.58 32.00 7.35
C SER A 7 -18.13 30.56 7.40
N LEU A 8 -19.14 30.25 6.58
CA LEU A 8 -19.70 28.90 6.43
C LEU A 8 -18.74 27.94 5.71
N ALA A 9 -17.89 28.44 4.80
CA ALA A 9 -16.85 27.64 4.18
C ALA A 9 -15.72 27.31 5.18
N THR A 10 -15.30 28.26 6.02
CA THR A 10 -14.33 28.00 7.10
C THR A 10 -14.88 27.07 8.19
N SER A 11 -16.19 27.04 8.45
CA SER A 11 -16.79 26.08 9.39
C SER A 11 -16.98 24.67 8.81
N ARG A 12 -16.67 24.46 7.52
CA ARG A 12 -16.77 23.17 6.82
C ARG A 12 -15.43 22.49 6.56
N VAL A 13 -14.32 23.18 6.84
CA VAL A 13 -12.98 22.59 6.74
C VAL A 13 -12.61 22.02 8.10
N LEU A 14 -12.22 20.75 8.13
CA LEU A 14 -11.75 20.09 9.35
C LEU A 14 -10.53 20.84 9.91
N THR A 15 -10.56 21.16 11.19
CA THR A 15 -9.42 21.74 11.90
C THR A 15 -8.31 20.70 12.06
N HIS A 16 -7.06 21.15 12.22
CA HIS A 16 -5.96 20.24 12.55
C HIS A 16 -6.24 19.40 13.81
N ALA A 17 -6.88 19.98 14.83
CA ALA A 17 -7.27 19.25 16.03
C ALA A 17 -8.27 18.11 15.75
N GLN A 18 -9.22 18.32 14.84
CA GLN A 18 -10.16 17.28 14.42
C GLN A 18 -9.46 16.19 13.60
N LEU A 19 -8.53 16.55 12.70
CA LEU A 19 -7.72 15.59 11.96
C LEU A 19 -6.83 14.76 12.90
N LEU A 20 -6.24 15.41 13.91
CA LEU A 20 -5.44 14.74 14.94
C LEU A 20 -6.30 13.81 15.80
N GLN A 21 -7.54 14.19 16.10
CA GLN A 21 -8.49 13.30 16.76
C GLN A 21 -8.76 12.05 15.92
N THR A 22 -8.94 12.18 14.60
CA THR A 22 -9.09 11.04 13.70
C THR A 22 -7.84 10.16 13.71
N ALA A 23 -6.64 10.72 13.56
CA ALA A 23 -5.41 9.94 13.58
C ALA A 23 -5.16 9.25 14.93
N ASN A 24 -5.49 9.89 16.05
CA ASN A 24 -5.44 9.26 17.36
C ASN A 24 -6.42 8.09 17.48
N SER A 25 -7.60 8.16 16.84
CA SER A 25 -8.53 7.03 16.83
C SER A 25 -7.96 5.81 16.10
N ILE A 26 -7.21 6.03 15.01
CA ILE A 26 -6.47 4.99 14.29
C ILE A 26 -5.33 4.45 15.17
N ALA A 27 -4.53 5.35 15.77
CA ALA A 27 -3.41 4.96 16.63
C ALA A 27 -3.86 4.11 17.84
N ASN A 28 -5.05 4.38 18.39
CA ASN A 28 -5.62 3.62 19.50
C ASN A 28 -6.06 2.19 19.11
N LEU A 29 -6.30 1.91 17.83
CA LEU A 29 -6.57 0.55 17.34
C LEU A 29 -5.28 -0.27 17.18
N GLN A 30 -4.12 0.38 17.08
CA GLN A 30 -2.86 -0.29 16.78
C GLN A 30 -2.47 -1.26 17.89
N LEU A 31 -2.32 -2.54 17.53
CA LEU A 31 -1.90 -3.60 18.44
C LEU A 31 -0.41 -3.49 18.78
N LYS A 32 0.03 -4.27 19.78
CA LYS A 32 1.46 -4.35 20.15
C LYS A 32 2.33 -4.83 18.99
N SER A 33 1.82 -5.76 18.19
CA SER A 33 2.48 -6.30 16.98
C SER A 33 2.70 -5.25 15.89
N GLY A 34 1.98 -4.12 15.95
CA GLY A 34 2.01 -3.06 14.94
C GLY A 34 0.80 -3.09 13.98
N MET A 35 0.05 -4.20 13.95
CA MET A 35 -1.18 -4.34 13.16
C MET A 35 -2.22 -3.27 13.55
N ILE A 36 -2.94 -2.73 12.57
CA ILE A 36 -4.05 -1.80 12.77
C ILE A 36 -5.32 -2.45 12.19
N PRO A 37 -6.16 -3.10 13.02
CA PRO A 37 -7.40 -3.70 12.54
C PRO A 37 -8.41 -2.63 12.12
N TRP A 38 -9.40 -3.02 11.32
CA TRP A 38 -10.47 -2.11 10.85
C TRP A 38 -11.27 -1.47 11.99
N PHE A 39 -11.43 -2.22 13.07
CA PHE A 39 -12.09 -1.82 14.32
C PHE A 39 -11.60 -2.73 15.45
N GLU A 40 -12.02 -2.45 16.68
CA GLU A 40 -11.61 -3.24 17.85
C GLU A 40 -11.97 -4.73 17.67
N ASN A 41 -10.96 -5.61 17.72
CA ASN A 41 -11.06 -7.05 17.47
C ASN A 41 -11.49 -7.44 16.04
N GLY A 42 -11.45 -6.51 15.08
CA GLY A 42 -11.75 -6.77 13.67
C GLY A 42 -10.59 -7.41 12.90
N HIS A 43 -10.81 -7.69 11.62
CA HIS A 43 -9.75 -8.15 10.72
C HIS A 43 -8.87 -6.98 10.24
N CYS A 44 -7.78 -7.35 9.56
CA CYS A 44 -6.83 -6.46 8.94
C CYS A 44 -6.44 -7.03 7.57
N ASP A 45 -6.42 -6.18 6.53
CA ASP A 45 -5.81 -6.49 5.25
C ASP A 45 -4.62 -5.55 4.99
N PRO A 46 -3.61 -5.98 4.22
CA PRO A 46 -2.43 -5.16 3.96
C PRO A 46 -2.73 -3.82 3.27
N TRP A 47 -3.81 -3.70 2.48
CA TRP A 47 -4.13 -2.47 1.76
C TRP A 47 -4.62 -1.39 2.73
N ASN A 48 -5.69 -1.66 3.47
CA ASN A 48 -6.23 -0.71 4.45
C ASN A 48 -5.23 -0.43 5.56
N HIS A 49 -4.42 -1.43 5.93
CA HIS A 49 -3.32 -1.23 6.89
C HIS A 49 -2.30 -0.20 6.39
N VAL A 50 -1.90 -0.25 5.12
CA VAL A 50 -1.04 0.80 4.53
C VAL A 50 -1.73 2.17 4.52
N GLU A 51 -3.02 2.25 4.20
CA GLU A 51 -3.74 3.54 4.24
C GLU A 51 -3.80 4.14 5.64
N THR A 52 -3.98 3.31 6.68
CA THR A 52 -3.94 3.77 8.06
C THR A 52 -2.55 4.25 8.47
N ALA A 53 -1.48 3.56 8.04
CA ALA A 53 -0.10 4.02 8.24
C ALA A 53 0.14 5.40 7.57
N MET A 54 -0.34 5.58 6.34
CA MET A 54 -0.25 6.87 5.64
C MET A 54 -1.02 7.98 6.39
N ALA A 55 -2.21 7.70 6.91
CA ALA A 55 -2.97 8.67 7.70
C ALA A 55 -2.25 9.10 8.99
N LEU A 56 -1.55 8.17 9.64
CA LEU A 56 -0.71 8.44 10.80
C LEU A 56 0.50 9.32 10.42
N ASP A 57 1.16 9.02 9.30
CA ASP A 57 2.28 9.82 8.78
C ASP A 57 1.90 11.27 8.47
N VAL A 58 0.76 11.49 7.80
CA VAL A 58 0.27 12.85 7.49
C VAL A 58 0.10 13.69 8.76
N MET A 59 -0.24 13.04 9.89
CA MET A 59 -0.45 13.71 11.17
C MET A 59 0.79 13.72 12.08
N GLY A 60 1.95 13.31 11.57
CA GLY A 60 3.22 13.32 12.32
C GLY A 60 3.39 12.16 13.30
N LEU A 61 2.52 11.15 13.28
CA LEU A 61 2.58 9.96 14.12
C LEU A 61 3.49 8.89 13.47
N HIS A 62 4.71 9.28 13.12
CA HIS A 62 5.65 8.47 12.32
C HIS A 62 6.05 7.17 13.01
N GLU A 63 6.18 7.15 14.34
CA GLU A 63 6.47 5.93 15.09
C GLU A 63 5.36 4.89 14.97
N ASN A 64 4.09 5.33 14.97
CA ASN A 64 2.97 4.42 14.74
C ASN A 64 2.98 3.90 13.30
N ALA A 65 3.24 4.75 12.31
CA ALA A 65 3.37 4.33 10.91
C ALA A 65 4.53 3.34 10.71
N PHE A 66 5.69 3.60 11.31
CA PHE A 66 6.85 2.70 11.27
C PHE A 66 6.49 1.32 11.82
N ARG A 67 5.83 1.25 12.98
CA ARG A 67 5.35 -0.02 13.57
C ARG A 67 4.34 -0.74 12.67
N ALA A 68 3.51 0.00 11.94
CA ALA A 68 2.59 -0.59 10.97
C ALA A 68 3.34 -1.25 9.80
N TYR A 69 4.36 -0.60 9.24
CA TYR A 69 5.21 -1.21 8.21
C TYR A 69 6.06 -2.37 8.75
N GLN A 70 6.50 -2.29 10.01
CA GLN A 70 7.21 -3.38 10.67
C GLN A 70 6.33 -4.63 10.81
N TRP A 71 5.04 -4.48 11.10
CA TRP A 71 4.11 -5.60 11.09
C TRP A 71 4.05 -6.27 9.70
N LEU A 72 3.91 -5.49 8.62
CA LEU A 72 3.95 -6.04 7.25
C LEU A 72 5.27 -6.78 6.97
N GLN A 73 6.41 -6.25 7.43
CA GLN A 73 7.70 -6.91 7.25
C GLN A 73 7.76 -8.26 7.96
N ASN A 74 7.18 -8.35 9.16
CA ASN A 74 7.18 -9.56 9.98
C ASN A 74 6.18 -10.62 9.49
N THR A 75 5.08 -10.21 8.84
CA THR A 75 4.03 -11.12 8.33
C THR A 75 4.16 -11.44 6.85
N GLN A 76 5.09 -10.80 6.14
CA GLN A 76 5.34 -11.11 4.73
C GLN A 76 5.78 -12.55 4.57
N ARG A 77 5.18 -13.25 3.61
CA ARG A 77 5.54 -14.61 3.24
C ARG A 77 6.93 -14.64 2.59
N GLU A 78 7.55 -15.82 2.57
CA GLU A 78 8.86 -16.02 1.96
C GLU A 78 8.91 -15.63 0.46
N ASP A 79 7.79 -15.81 -0.26
CA ASP A 79 7.67 -15.46 -1.67
C ASP A 79 7.45 -13.97 -1.92
N GLY A 80 7.26 -13.16 -0.87
CA GLY A 80 7.07 -11.71 -0.95
C GLY A 80 5.62 -11.22 -0.92
N ALA A 81 4.65 -12.13 -0.91
CA ALA A 81 3.23 -11.78 -0.84
C ALA A 81 2.72 -11.67 0.61
N TRP A 82 1.49 -11.17 0.74
CA TRP A 82 0.68 -11.25 1.95
C TRP A 82 -0.64 -11.95 1.64
N SER A 83 -1.16 -12.66 2.64
CA SER A 83 -2.54 -13.13 2.65
C SER A 83 -3.52 -11.96 2.66
N ASN A 84 -4.71 -12.18 2.10
CA ASN A 84 -5.70 -11.12 1.88
C ASN A 84 -6.24 -10.54 3.19
N TYR A 85 -6.47 -11.39 4.20
CA TYR A 85 -6.97 -10.96 5.52
C TYR A 85 -6.32 -11.73 6.67
N PHE A 86 -6.15 -11.03 7.79
CA PHE A 86 -5.68 -11.51 9.08
C PHE A 86 -6.68 -11.17 10.17
N ASN A 87 -6.90 -12.09 11.11
CA ASN A 87 -7.64 -11.83 12.34
C ASN A 87 -6.81 -10.99 13.31
N SER A 88 -7.46 -10.40 14.32
CA SER A 88 -6.78 -9.63 15.37
C SER A 88 -5.78 -10.42 16.22
N ASP A 89 -5.86 -11.75 16.21
CA ASP A 89 -4.88 -12.65 16.85
C ASP A 89 -3.72 -13.05 15.92
N GLU A 90 -3.60 -12.38 14.77
CA GLU A 90 -2.58 -12.58 13.73
C GLU A 90 -2.72 -13.90 12.95
N SER A 91 -3.78 -14.69 13.19
CA SER A 91 -4.10 -15.83 12.34
C SER A 91 -4.60 -15.39 10.96
N ILE A 92 -4.30 -16.17 9.93
CA ILE A 92 -4.76 -15.88 8.56
C ILE A 92 -6.26 -16.20 8.47
N GLU A 93 -7.06 -15.23 8.05
CA GLU A 93 -8.49 -15.39 7.78
C GLU A 93 -8.74 -15.82 6.33
N ASP A 94 -8.02 -15.21 5.38
CA ASP A 94 -8.17 -15.45 3.94
C ASP A 94 -6.80 -15.57 3.27
N PHE A 95 -6.51 -16.75 2.70
CA PHE A 95 -5.25 -17.08 2.05
C PHE A 95 -5.10 -16.52 0.62
N LYS A 96 -6.15 -15.94 0.04
CA LYS A 96 -6.09 -15.35 -1.31
C LYS A 96 -4.91 -14.39 -1.41
N LEU A 97 -4.23 -14.39 -2.56
CA LEU A 97 -3.14 -13.47 -2.84
C LEU A 97 -3.58 -12.47 -3.90
N ASP A 98 -3.69 -11.20 -3.52
CA ASP A 98 -4.10 -10.09 -4.40
C ASP A 98 -2.89 -9.24 -4.78
N SER A 99 -2.66 -9.08 -6.09
CA SER A 99 -1.50 -8.38 -6.64
C SER A 99 -1.46 -6.89 -6.33
N ASN A 100 -2.60 -6.19 -6.35
CA ASN A 100 -2.61 -4.78 -6.02
C ASN A 100 -2.46 -4.54 -4.52
N VAL A 101 -3.02 -5.42 -3.69
CA VAL A 101 -2.80 -5.40 -2.22
C VAL A 101 -1.31 -5.56 -1.91
N CYS A 102 -0.64 -6.56 -2.50
CA CYS A 102 0.79 -6.78 -2.28
C CYS A 102 1.67 -5.65 -2.83
N ALA A 103 1.25 -5.00 -3.91
CA ALA A 103 2.02 -3.88 -4.47
C ALA A 103 1.96 -2.63 -3.59
N TYR A 104 0.85 -2.40 -2.89
CA TYR A 104 0.52 -1.11 -2.30
C TYR A 104 1.49 -0.62 -1.22
N VAL A 105 2.25 -1.53 -0.61
CA VAL A 105 3.36 -1.19 0.32
C VAL A 105 4.38 -0.23 -0.30
N GLY A 106 4.61 -0.30 -1.63
CA GLY A 106 5.49 0.63 -2.33
C GLY A 106 5.00 2.07 -2.29
N THR A 107 3.68 2.27 -2.42
CA THR A 107 3.04 3.58 -2.26
C THR A 107 3.17 4.08 -0.83
N GLY A 108 2.87 3.21 0.15
CA GLY A 108 2.96 3.54 1.58
C GLY A 108 4.35 3.98 2.01
N LEU A 109 5.38 3.19 1.68
CA LEU A 109 6.76 3.52 2.06
C LEU A 109 7.28 4.80 1.38
N TRP A 110 6.88 5.06 0.14
CA TRP A 110 7.26 6.30 -0.54
C TRP A 110 6.58 7.49 0.12
N HIS A 111 5.29 7.36 0.48
CA HIS A 111 4.56 8.36 1.23
C HIS A 111 5.19 8.62 2.61
N HIS A 112 5.55 7.57 3.35
CA HIS A 112 6.24 7.68 4.64
C HIS A 112 7.50 8.54 4.53
N TRP A 113 8.36 8.24 3.55
CA TRP A 113 9.56 9.03 3.28
C TRP A 113 9.26 10.47 2.85
N LEU A 114 8.20 10.71 2.08
CA LEU A 114 7.80 12.08 1.73
C LEU A 114 7.34 12.90 2.94
N CYS A 115 6.82 12.25 3.98
CA CYS A 115 6.37 12.91 5.20
C CYS A 115 7.52 13.25 6.17
N ASN A 116 8.56 12.41 6.27
CA ASN A 116 9.59 12.54 7.31
C ASN A 116 11.04 12.53 6.81
N HIS A 117 11.27 12.21 5.54
CA HIS A 117 12.59 12.05 4.91
C HIS A 117 13.52 11.03 5.59
N ASP A 118 12.96 10.03 6.29
CA ASP A 118 13.72 8.99 6.97
C ASP A 118 14.24 7.94 5.97
N VAL A 119 15.50 8.09 5.57
CA VAL A 119 16.17 7.15 4.67
C VAL A 119 16.53 5.84 5.37
N ASP A 120 16.72 5.84 6.70
CA ASP A 120 17.04 4.62 7.44
C ASP A 120 15.82 3.70 7.56
N ALA A 121 14.63 4.25 7.70
CA ALA A 121 13.38 3.50 7.55
C ALA A 121 13.26 2.84 6.17
N LEU A 122 13.57 3.57 5.08
CA LEU A 122 13.57 3.00 3.73
C LEU A 122 14.58 1.84 3.61
N ARG A 123 15.79 1.99 4.16
CA ARG A 123 16.80 0.92 4.18
C ARG A 123 16.30 -0.30 4.95
N ASN A 124 15.66 -0.08 6.09
CA ASN A 124 15.11 -1.15 6.93
C ASN A 124 14.03 -1.96 6.19
N PHE A 125 13.14 -1.28 5.46
CA PHE A 125 12.03 -1.91 4.76
C PHE A 125 12.35 -2.36 3.34
N TRP A 126 13.54 -2.01 2.81
CA TRP A 126 13.94 -2.33 1.44
C TRP A 126 13.80 -3.82 1.07
N PRO A 127 14.27 -4.80 1.88
CA PRO A 127 14.14 -6.21 1.53
C PRO A 127 12.68 -6.67 1.40
N MET A 128 11.78 -6.12 2.22
CA MET A 128 10.33 -6.42 2.14
C MET A 128 9.75 -5.86 0.84
N LEU A 129 10.04 -4.59 0.53
CA LEU A 129 9.57 -3.91 -0.67
C LEU A 129 10.06 -4.63 -1.94
N GLU A 130 11.34 -4.97 -2.00
CA GLU A 130 11.95 -5.62 -3.16
C GLU A 130 11.29 -6.99 -3.44
N ARG A 131 11.05 -7.80 -2.41
CA ARG A 131 10.33 -9.08 -2.55
C ARG A 131 8.89 -8.88 -3.01
N ALA A 132 8.18 -7.90 -2.46
CA ALA A 132 6.80 -7.60 -2.87
C ALA A 132 6.73 -7.21 -4.35
N MET A 133 7.59 -6.29 -4.81
CA MET A 133 7.64 -5.90 -6.23
C MET A 133 8.05 -7.06 -7.13
N THR A 134 9.00 -7.88 -6.69
CA THR A 134 9.42 -9.08 -7.43
C THR A 134 8.26 -10.05 -7.63
N TRP A 135 7.49 -10.33 -6.58
CA TRP A 135 6.32 -11.20 -6.65
C TRP A 135 5.23 -10.63 -7.57
N VAL A 136 4.92 -9.33 -7.44
CA VAL A 136 3.94 -8.64 -8.30
C VAL A 136 4.35 -8.72 -9.78
N LEU A 137 5.63 -8.59 -10.10
CA LEU A 137 6.11 -8.68 -11.48
C LEU A 137 6.11 -10.11 -12.05
N GLN A 138 6.09 -11.13 -11.20
CA GLN A 138 5.86 -12.52 -11.62
C GLN A 138 4.38 -12.77 -11.99
N MET A 139 3.47 -11.89 -11.59
CA MET A 139 2.05 -11.94 -11.96
C MET A 139 1.76 -11.30 -13.33
N ARG A 140 2.81 -10.86 -14.06
CA ARG A 140 2.66 -10.27 -15.40
C ARG A 140 2.07 -11.25 -16.41
N LEU A 141 1.07 -10.78 -17.15
CA LEU A 141 0.51 -11.45 -18.31
C LEU A 141 1.28 -11.05 -19.59
N THR A 142 1.10 -11.82 -20.65
CA THR A 142 1.80 -11.60 -21.95
C THR A 142 1.44 -10.29 -22.61
N ASN A 143 0.26 -9.75 -22.34
CA ASN A 143 -0.21 -8.44 -22.81
C ASN A 143 0.31 -7.26 -21.96
N GLY A 144 1.13 -7.52 -20.92
CA GLY A 144 1.73 -6.51 -20.07
C GLY A 144 0.89 -6.08 -18.86
N THR A 145 -0.35 -6.56 -18.71
CA THR A 145 -1.14 -6.35 -17.49
C THR A 145 -0.69 -7.27 -16.35
N ILE A 146 -1.19 -7.04 -15.14
CA ILE A 146 -0.88 -7.85 -13.96
C ILE A 146 -2.12 -8.64 -13.56
N LEU A 147 -1.94 -9.94 -13.41
CA LEU A 147 -3.01 -10.82 -12.97
C LEU A 147 -3.55 -10.38 -11.61
N TRP A 148 -4.88 -10.27 -11.49
CA TRP A 148 -5.49 -9.71 -10.27
C TRP A 148 -5.13 -10.52 -9.02
N ALA A 149 -5.44 -11.80 -9.00
CA ALA A 149 -5.26 -12.63 -7.81
C ALA A 149 -4.90 -14.08 -8.16
N ARG A 150 -4.45 -14.83 -7.15
CA ARG A 150 -4.32 -16.29 -7.17
C ARG A 150 -4.71 -16.89 -5.82
N GLU A 151 -5.25 -18.10 -5.84
CA GLU A 151 -5.39 -18.96 -4.66
C GLU A 151 -4.20 -19.92 -4.63
N GLU A 152 -3.76 -20.36 -3.44
CA GLU A 152 -2.62 -21.29 -3.33
C GLU A 152 -2.88 -22.65 -4.01
N ALA A 153 -4.11 -23.15 -3.92
CA ALA A 153 -4.47 -24.50 -4.37
C ALA A 153 -5.33 -24.53 -5.64
N GLN A 154 -5.69 -23.37 -6.21
CA GLN A 154 -6.60 -23.31 -7.35
C GLN A 154 -5.93 -22.68 -8.56
N LYS A 155 -6.50 -22.95 -9.73
CA LYS A 155 -6.10 -22.27 -10.96
C LYS A 155 -6.23 -20.76 -10.71
N PRO A 156 -5.17 -19.97 -10.93
CA PRO A 156 -5.26 -18.53 -10.80
C PRO A 156 -6.41 -17.98 -11.64
N TRP A 157 -6.95 -16.83 -11.24
CA TRP A 157 -7.81 -16.06 -12.12
C TRP A 157 -7.09 -15.83 -13.45
N ASN A 158 -7.83 -15.52 -14.51
CA ASN A 158 -7.29 -15.36 -15.85
C ASN A 158 -7.47 -13.95 -16.43
N TYR A 159 -7.77 -12.97 -15.55
CA TYR A 159 -7.98 -11.58 -15.93
C TYR A 159 -7.24 -10.61 -15.01
N ALA A 160 -7.08 -9.38 -15.47
CA ALA A 160 -6.42 -8.28 -14.78
C ALA A 160 -7.43 -7.16 -14.57
N LEU A 161 -7.54 -6.57 -13.39
CA LEU A 161 -8.46 -5.45 -13.18
C LEU A 161 -7.81 -4.13 -13.61
N LEU A 162 -8.57 -3.25 -14.27
CA LEU A 162 -8.12 -1.90 -14.63
C LEU A 162 -7.68 -1.12 -13.39
N THR A 163 -8.49 -1.16 -12.33
CA THR A 163 -8.21 -0.50 -11.05
C THR A 163 -7.00 -1.11 -10.35
N GLY A 164 -6.89 -2.44 -10.33
CA GLY A 164 -5.75 -3.17 -9.76
C GLY A 164 -4.45 -2.81 -10.48
N CYS A 165 -4.43 -2.88 -11.81
CA CYS A 165 -3.27 -2.48 -12.62
C CYS A 165 -2.93 -1.00 -12.46
N SER A 166 -3.92 -0.12 -12.36
CA SER A 166 -3.67 1.32 -12.12
C SER A 166 -2.98 1.56 -10.77
N SER A 167 -3.40 0.85 -9.73
CA SER A 167 -2.74 0.89 -8.41
C SER A 167 -1.32 0.34 -8.47
N ILE A 168 -1.13 -0.84 -9.08
CA ILE A 168 0.19 -1.46 -9.21
C ILE A 168 1.15 -0.56 -10.00
N ARG A 169 0.66 0.05 -11.08
CA ARG A 169 1.42 1.04 -11.86
C ARG A 169 1.88 2.21 -10.99
N HIS A 170 1.04 2.72 -10.10
CA HIS A 170 1.43 3.78 -9.17
C HIS A 170 2.47 3.29 -8.16
N ALA A 171 2.22 2.13 -7.54
CA ALA A 171 3.11 1.53 -6.56
C ALA A 171 4.51 1.20 -7.12
N LEU A 172 4.60 0.73 -8.37
CA LEU A 172 5.87 0.46 -9.06
C LEU A 172 6.71 1.73 -9.24
N ILE A 173 6.08 2.86 -9.58
CA ILE A 173 6.78 4.14 -9.66
C ILE A 173 7.28 4.60 -8.29
N CYS A 174 6.43 4.48 -7.26
CA CYS A 174 6.81 4.80 -5.88
C CYS A 174 8.00 3.94 -5.41
N ALA A 175 7.93 2.63 -5.65
CA ALA A 175 9.01 1.71 -5.33
C ALA A 175 10.30 2.05 -6.10
N ALA A 176 10.20 2.41 -7.38
CA ALA A 176 11.36 2.77 -8.18
C ALA A 176 12.02 4.06 -7.68
N ASN A 177 11.25 5.05 -7.24
CA ASN A 177 11.80 6.25 -6.60
C ASN A 177 12.53 5.92 -5.28
N ILE A 178 12.01 4.96 -4.49
CA ILE A 178 12.71 4.45 -3.29
C ILE A 178 14.04 3.81 -3.71
N ALA A 179 14.02 2.96 -4.74
CA ALA A 179 15.21 2.29 -5.26
C ALA A 179 16.30 3.29 -5.68
N ASP A 180 15.91 4.34 -6.39
CA ASP A 180 16.81 5.42 -6.81
C ASP A 180 17.37 6.19 -5.60
N THR A 181 16.52 6.49 -4.61
CA THR A 181 16.91 7.15 -3.34
C THR A 181 17.94 6.32 -2.57
N LEU A 182 17.79 4.99 -2.60
CA LEU A 182 18.70 4.03 -1.97
C LEU A 182 19.89 3.64 -2.86
N LYS A 183 20.06 4.26 -4.04
CA LYS A 183 21.13 3.98 -5.01
C LYS A 183 21.18 2.52 -5.48
N SER A 184 20.01 1.87 -5.53
CA SER A 184 19.82 0.48 -5.98
C SER A 184 18.78 0.43 -7.10
N PRO A 185 18.99 1.12 -8.24
CA PRO A 185 17.96 1.38 -9.25
C PRO A 185 17.35 0.10 -9.82
N LYS A 186 16.04 0.15 -10.11
CA LYS A 186 15.21 -0.95 -10.63
C LYS A 186 14.49 -0.51 -11.91
N PRO A 187 15.21 -0.34 -13.05
CA PRO A 187 14.61 0.14 -14.29
C PRO A 187 13.42 -0.71 -14.76
N GLU A 188 13.44 -2.01 -14.48
CA GLU A 188 12.37 -2.94 -14.82
C GLU A 188 11.02 -2.60 -14.14
N TRP A 189 11.02 -1.86 -13.03
CA TRP A 189 9.80 -1.38 -12.35
C TRP A 189 9.16 -0.23 -13.12
N TYR A 190 9.96 0.73 -13.60
CA TYR A 190 9.50 1.80 -14.50
C TYR A 190 8.98 1.23 -15.83
N GLU A 191 9.68 0.26 -16.40
CA GLU A 191 9.26 -0.38 -17.66
C GLU A 191 7.92 -1.11 -17.52
N ALA A 192 7.70 -1.82 -16.40
CA ALA A 192 6.43 -2.48 -16.12
C ALA A 192 5.28 -1.46 -15.95
N ALA A 193 5.52 -0.37 -15.22
CA ALA A 193 4.56 0.72 -15.09
C ALA A 193 4.21 1.34 -16.46
N ALA A 194 5.20 1.56 -17.33
CA ALA A 194 5.00 2.09 -18.67
C ALA A 194 4.18 1.15 -19.58
N LYS A 195 4.37 -0.17 -19.46
CA LYS A 195 3.55 -1.17 -20.18
C LYS A 195 2.09 -1.13 -19.74
N ILE A 196 1.83 -0.94 -18.44
CA ILE A 196 0.46 -0.76 -17.94
C ILE A 196 -0.14 0.53 -18.49
N ASP A 197 0.60 1.65 -18.48
CA ASP A 197 0.15 2.92 -19.09
C ASP A 197 -0.25 2.75 -20.56
N LEU A 198 0.54 1.98 -21.33
CA LEU A 198 0.24 1.69 -22.73
C LEU A 198 -1.03 0.85 -22.88
N ALA A 199 -1.18 -0.22 -22.08
CA ALA A 199 -2.36 -1.09 -22.11
C ALA A 199 -3.66 -0.33 -21.79
N ILE A 200 -3.60 0.58 -20.81
CA ILE A 200 -4.73 1.45 -20.44
C ILE A 200 -5.14 2.36 -21.60
N ARG A 201 -4.17 2.93 -22.33
CA ARG A 201 -4.43 3.88 -23.43
C ARG A 201 -4.90 3.20 -24.71
N GLU A 202 -4.22 2.12 -25.10
CA GLU A 202 -4.35 1.55 -26.44
C GLU A 202 -5.25 0.31 -26.49
N THR A 203 -5.36 -0.42 -25.37
CA THR A 203 -6.07 -1.70 -25.32
C THR A 203 -6.92 -1.85 -24.04
N PRO A 204 -7.82 -0.90 -23.68
CA PRO A 204 -8.55 -0.94 -22.41
C PRO A 204 -9.49 -2.15 -22.23
N PHE A 205 -9.77 -2.91 -23.29
CA PHE A 205 -10.60 -4.12 -23.26
C PHE A 205 -9.86 -5.37 -22.75
N VAL A 206 -8.56 -5.27 -22.44
CA VAL A 206 -7.74 -6.37 -21.90
C VAL A 206 -7.80 -6.46 -20.37
N PHE A 207 -8.57 -5.57 -19.74
CA PHE A 207 -8.89 -5.54 -18.31
C PHE A 207 -10.30 -6.05 -18.05
#